data_AF-A0A7Y1V015-F1
#
_entry.id   AF-A0A7Y1V015-F1
#
_cell.length_a   1.000
_cell.length_b   1.000
_cell.length_c   1.000
_cell.angle_alpha   90.00
_cell.angle_beta   90.00
_cell.angle_gamma   90.00
#
_symmetry.space_group_name_H-M   'P 1'
#
loop_
_entity.id
_entity.type
_entity.pdbx_description
1 polymer ?
#
loop_
_entity_poly.entity_id
_entity_poly.type
_entity_poly.pdbx_seq_one_letter_code
_entity_poly.pdbx_strand_id
1 'polypeptide(L)'
;MNIELFGLCIFTCGVLCLHACRGSMNEELRDGEVQVLSVDFEQSKLDGPWLVTTLKKQSQIDTLDPSNIGSPSIETPNVLKSPGFKIEPLRYYRLDFRARTTAKSFWVVTFFDASGNMLLADVYSSFDPATMNQLHTFYFQSKVDAHTAEFWMRPNGEGTQVDLLSIRITLVQDPVEIIQWADSLYATIPPIASFLQPIDPEEVMPKSINTIEKGGKLRIVMLGNSIINDTGNSAMGNAGGGKV
;
A
#
# COMPACT_ATOMS: atom_id res chain seq x y z
N MET A 1 -12.00 5.15 44.32
CA MET A 1 -10.94 6.07 43.85
C MET A 1 -10.79 5.78 42.37
N ASN A 2 -11.61 6.46 41.56
CA ASN A 2 -11.75 6.20 40.13
C ASN A 2 -10.85 7.17 39.38
N ILE A 3 -9.94 6.63 38.57
CA ILE A 3 -9.17 7.40 37.60
C ILE A 3 -9.93 7.30 36.28
N GLU A 4 -10.58 8.39 35.91
CA GLU A 4 -11.13 8.61 34.58
C GLU A 4 -9.97 8.85 33.61
N LEU A 5 -9.73 7.90 32.70
CA LEU A 5 -8.86 8.07 31.55
C LEU A 5 -9.64 8.81 30.46
N PHE A 6 -9.34 10.10 30.31
CA PHE A 6 -9.77 10.87 29.15
C PHE A 6 -9.16 10.27 27.88
N GLY A 7 -10.04 9.88 26.97
CA GLY A 7 -9.70 9.30 25.67
C GLY A 7 -8.95 10.29 24.80
N LEU A 8 -7.71 9.94 24.46
CA LEU A 8 -6.99 10.54 23.35
C LEU A 8 -7.43 9.79 22.09
N CYS A 9 -8.14 10.47 21.18
CA CYS A 9 -8.47 9.96 19.86
C CYS A 9 -7.18 9.63 19.10
N ILE A 10 -6.82 8.35 19.08
CA ILE A 10 -5.85 7.80 18.14
C ILE A 10 -6.55 7.82 16.78
N PHE A 11 -6.24 8.82 15.96
CA PHE A 11 -6.51 8.75 14.53
C PHE A 11 -5.70 7.58 13.98
N THR A 12 -6.36 6.45 13.77
CA THR A 12 -5.82 5.39 12.92
C THR A 12 -5.65 5.99 11.54
N CYS A 13 -4.41 6.34 11.18
CA CYS A 13 -4.04 6.72 9.82
C CYS A 13 -4.01 5.45 8.95
N GLY A 14 -5.15 4.76 8.86
CA GLY A 14 -5.44 4.00 7.66
C GLY A 14 -5.63 5.04 6.57
N VAL A 15 -4.82 4.97 5.52
CA VAL A 15 -4.93 5.79 4.31
C VAL A 15 -6.42 5.95 3.98
N LEU A 16 -6.93 7.18 4.14
CA LEU A 16 -8.33 7.50 3.91
C LEU A 16 -8.58 7.29 2.41
N CYS A 17 -9.18 6.15 2.06
CA CYS A 17 -9.50 5.82 0.69
C CYS A 17 -10.77 6.58 0.31
N LEU A 18 -10.63 7.73 -0.38
CA LEU A 18 -11.73 8.36 -1.11
C LEU A 18 -11.52 8.10 -2.60
N HIS A 19 -12.46 7.38 -3.19
CA HIS A 19 -12.49 7.02 -4.61
C HIS A 19 -12.71 8.26 -5.48
N ALA A 20 -11.66 8.73 -6.16
CA ALA A 20 -11.79 9.54 -7.35
C ALA A 20 -11.93 8.62 -8.58
N CYS A 21 -13.15 8.15 -8.87
CA CYS A 21 -13.44 7.50 -10.14
C CYS A 21 -13.39 8.54 -11.28
N ARG A 22 -12.25 8.63 -11.99
CA ARG A 22 -12.20 9.28 -13.31
C ARG A 22 -12.39 8.24 -14.41
N GLY A 23 -13.31 8.55 -15.31
CA GLY A 23 -13.68 7.70 -16.44
C GLY A 23 -12.52 7.42 -17.39
N SER A 24 -12.51 6.17 -17.86
CA SER A 24 -11.66 5.58 -18.89
C SER A 24 -11.32 6.52 -20.05
N MET A 25 -10.01 6.75 -20.26
CA MET A 25 -9.45 7.01 -21.58
C MET A 25 -8.38 5.94 -21.85
N ASN A 26 -8.46 5.33 -23.04
CA ASN A 26 -7.45 4.41 -23.56
C ASN A 26 -6.09 5.10 -23.58
N GLU A 27 -5.15 4.63 -22.75
CA GLU A 27 -3.74 4.97 -22.89
C GLU A 27 -3.04 3.92 -23.75
N GLU A 28 -2.62 4.36 -24.94
CA GLU A 28 -1.59 3.69 -25.72
C GLU A 28 -0.31 3.62 -24.88
N LEU A 29 0.22 2.41 -24.75
CA LEU A 29 1.46 2.08 -24.04
C LEU A 29 2.61 2.92 -24.61
N ARG A 30 3.11 3.88 -23.83
CA ARG A 30 4.36 4.58 -24.14
C ARG A 30 5.53 3.65 -23.87
N ASP A 31 6.40 3.51 -24.87
CA ASP A 31 7.70 2.85 -24.77
C ASP A 31 8.56 3.52 -23.67
N GLY A 32 8.97 2.76 -22.65
CA GLY A 32 9.96 3.21 -21.65
C GLY A 32 9.79 2.68 -20.22
N GLU A 33 8.66 2.07 -19.84
CA GLU A 33 8.48 1.56 -18.48
C GLU A 33 9.15 0.20 -18.26
N VAL A 34 9.97 0.11 -17.22
CA VAL A 34 10.54 -1.18 -16.78
C VAL A 34 9.46 -1.94 -16.00
N GLN A 35 8.84 -2.90 -16.68
CA GLN A 35 7.82 -3.78 -16.11
C GLN A 35 8.47 -4.82 -15.19
N VAL A 36 7.90 -5.02 -13.99
CA VAL A 36 8.41 -6.00 -13.01
C VAL A 36 7.47 -7.19 -12.79
N LEU A 37 6.16 -6.97 -12.95
CA LEU A 37 5.14 -8.02 -12.94
C LEU A 37 4.00 -7.59 -13.86
N SER A 38 3.49 -8.49 -14.69
CA SER A 38 2.27 -8.23 -15.45
C SER A 38 1.53 -9.50 -15.76
N VAL A 39 0.24 -9.49 -15.47
CA VAL A 39 -0.67 -10.58 -15.79
C VAL A 39 -2.00 -10.00 -16.24
N ASP A 40 -2.48 -10.50 -17.36
CA ASP A 40 -3.88 -10.46 -17.74
C ASP A 40 -4.39 -11.90 -17.60
N PHE A 41 -5.28 -12.13 -16.62
CA PHE A 41 -5.75 -13.49 -16.30
C PHE A 41 -6.65 -14.09 -17.39
N GLU A 42 -7.09 -13.29 -18.37
CA GLU A 42 -7.88 -13.75 -19.51
C GLU A 42 -7.01 -14.00 -20.77
N GLN A 43 -5.83 -13.38 -20.86
CA GLN A 43 -5.09 -13.30 -22.12
C GLN A 43 -3.61 -13.71 -22.02
N SER A 44 -3.02 -13.69 -20.83
CA SER A 44 -1.58 -13.89 -20.64
C SER A 44 -1.27 -15.21 -19.95
N LYS A 45 -0.12 -15.79 -20.31
CA LYS A 45 0.47 -16.88 -19.53
C LYS A 45 0.93 -16.34 -18.18
N LEU A 46 0.73 -17.12 -17.12
CA LEU A 46 1.23 -16.79 -15.79
C LEU A 46 2.75 -17.03 -15.70
N ASP A 47 3.48 -16.03 -15.21
CA ASP A 47 4.91 -16.10 -14.95
C ASP A 47 5.20 -16.74 -13.58
N GLY A 48 4.95 -18.04 -13.47
CA GLY A 48 5.16 -18.82 -12.24
C GLY A 48 3.87 -19.10 -11.45
N PRO A 49 3.98 -19.79 -10.30
CA PRO A 49 2.82 -20.26 -9.55
C PRO A 49 2.18 -19.11 -8.76
N TRP A 50 0.93 -18.77 -9.13
CA TRP A 50 0.06 -17.97 -8.27
C TRP A 50 -0.61 -18.88 -7.26
N LEU A 51 -0.57 -18.51 -5.99
CA LEU A 51 -0.99 -19.37 -4.89
C LEU A 51 -2.26 -18.85 -4.24
N VAL A 52 -3.21 -19.74 -3.98
CA VAL A 52 -4.37 -19.45 -3.13
C VAL A 52 -4.18 -20.17 -1.80
N THR A 53 -4.19 -19.39 -0.70
CA THR A 53 -3.93 -19.89 0.65
C THR A 53 -5.04 -19.50 1.62
N THR A 54 -5.32 -20.32 2.64
CA THR A 54 -6.26 -19.93 3.71
C THR A 54 -5.53 -19.17 4.80
N LEU A 55 -6.02 -17.98 5.16
CA LEU A 55 -5.40 -17.07 6.13
C LEU A 55 -5.12 -17.71 7.50
N LYS A 56 -6.00 -18.62 7.95
CA LYS A 56 -5.86 -19.32 9.25
C LYS A 56 -4.95 -20.55 9.23
N LYS A 57 -4.66 -21.12 8.05
CA LYS A 57 -3.94 -22.40 7.96
C LYS A 57 -2.56 -22.31 7.31
N GLN A 58 -2.14 -21.16 6.78
CA GLN A 58 -0.90 -21.00 5.98
C GLN A 58 -0.69 -22.10 4.92
N SER A 59 -1.73 -22.89 4.64
CA SER A 59 -1.68 -24.05 3.79
C SER A 59 -2.16 -23.61 2.43
N GLN A 60 -1.36 -23.92 1.42
CA GLN A 60 -1.73 -23.76 0.02
C GLN A 60 -2.93 -24.66 -0.27
N ILE A 61 -3.94 -24.08 -0.89
CA ILE A 61 -5.18 -24.76 -1.29
C ILE A 61 -5.13 -25.06 -2.77
N ASP A 62 -4.64 -24.10 -3.56
CA ASP A 62 -4.63 -24.18 -5.01
C ASP A 62 -3.43 -23.43 -5.60
N THR A 63 -3.06 -23.84 -6.81
CA THR A 63 -2.08 -23.18 -7.67
C THR A 63 -2.78 -22.88 -8.98
N LEU A 64 -2.84 -21.60 -9.39
CA LEU A 64 -3.44 -21.27 -10.67
C LEU A 64 -2.56 -21.84 -11.79
N ASP A 65 -3.11 -22.79 -12.54
CA ASP A 65 -2.46 -23.43 -13.68
C ASP A 65 -2.47 -22.46 -14.88
N PRO A 66 -1.33 -22.17 -15.52
CA PRO A 66 -1.27 -21.33 -16.71
C PRO A 66 -2.12 -21.81 -17.90
N SER A 67 -2.57 -23.08 -17.89
CA SER A 67 -3.45 -23.66 -18.91
C SER A 67 -4.95 -23.45 -18.65
N ASN A 68 -5.33 -23.01 -17.45
CA ASN A 68 -6.72 -22.76 -17.06
C ASN A 68 -6.94 -21.23 -16.96
N ILE A 69 -7.03 -20.61 -18.13
CA ILE A 69 -7.13 -19.16 -18.31
C ILE A 69 -8.56 -18.71 -17.99
N GLY A 70 -8.69 -17.89 -16.96
CA GLY A 70 -9.95 -17.29 -16.50
C GLY A 70 -9.68 -16.36 -15.33
N SER A 71 -10.47 -15.30 -15.19
CA SER A 71 -10.33 -14.34 -14.10
C SER A 71 -10.53 -15.03 -12.75
N PRO A 72 -9.54 -15.06 -11.85
CA PRO A 72 -9.71 -15.67 -10.54
C PRO A 72 -10.76 -14.91 -9.73
N SER A 73 -11.64 -15.68 -9.11
CA SER A 73 -12.52 -15.22 -8.04
C SER A 73 -11.99 -15.75 -6.72
N ILE A 74 -11.73 -14.84 -5.78
CA ILE A 74 -11.15 -15.14 -4.48
C ILE A 74 -12.20 -14.82 -3.42
N GLU A 75 -12.54 -15.79 -2.60
CA GLU A 75 -13.51 -15.62 -1.50
C GLU A 75 -12.82 -15.66 -0.14
N THR A 76 -13.34 -14.91 0.83
CA THR A 76 -12.91 -15.01 2.25
C THR A 76 -13.05 -16.46 2.74
N PRO A 77 -12.07 -17.02 3.49
CA PRO A 77 -10.88 -16.37 4.07
C PRO A 77 -9.59 -16.59 3.25
N ASN A 78 -9.71 -16.77 1.94
CA ASN A 78 -8.57 -17.08 1.09
C ASN A 78 -7.80 -15.81 0.69
N VAL A 79 -6.53 -16.00 0.38
CA VAL A 79 -5.61 -14.96 -0.07
C VAL A 79 -4.93 -15.45 -1.34
N LEU A 80 -5.01 -14.66 -2.40
CA LEU A 80 -4.20 -14.86 -3.61
C LEU A 80 -2.83 -14.24 -3.41
N LYS A 81 -1.77 -14.93 -3.82
CA LYS A 81 -0.38 -14.47 -3.79
C LYS A 81 0.23 -14.62 -5.17
N SER A 82 0.89 -13.57 -5.64
CA SER A 82 1.69 -13.63 -6.85
C SER A 82 2.96 -14.45 -6.65
N PRO A 83 3.59 -14.92 -7.72
CA PRO A 83 5.01 -15.25 -7.72
C PRO A 83 5.84 -14.07 -7.21
N GLY A 84 6.99 -14.36 -6.60
CA GLY A 84 7.95 -13.34 -6.23
C GLY A 84 8.53 -12.64 -7.46
N PHE A 85 8.59 -11.31 -7.45
CA PHE A 85 9.20 -10.49 -8.49
C PHE A 85 10.34 -9.64 -7.92
N LYS A 86 11.29 -9.28 -8.78
CA LYS A 86 12.46 -8.47 -8.38
C LYS A 86 12.08 -7.01 -8.21
N ILE A 87 12.69 -6.40 -7.21
CA ILE A 87 12.58 -4.96 -6.92
C ILE A 87 13.93 -4.41 -6.49
N GLU A 88 14.08 -3.09 -6.58
CA GLU A 88 15.24 -2.34 -6.14
C GLU A 88 14.90 -1.63 -4.82
N PRO A 89 15.82 -1.59 -3.84
CA PRO A 89 15.61 -0.84 -2.61
C PRO A 89 15.27 0.65 -2.80
N LEU A 90 14.33 1.15 -2.00
CA LEU A 90 13.90 2.56 -1.94
C LEU A 90 13.39 3.15 -3.27
N ARG A 91 13.07 2.32 -4.26
CA ARG A 91 12.46 2.74 -5.52
C ARG A 91 10.94 2.73 -5.42
N TYR A 92 10.32 3.58 -6.23
CA TYR A 92 8.88 3.67 -6.34
C TYR A 92 8.36 2.82 -7.50
N TYR A 93 7.23 2.18 -7.24
CA TYR A 93 6.53 1.33 -8.19
C TYR A 93 5.09 1.77 -8.30
N ARG A 94 4.55 1.65 -9.51
CA ARG A 94 3.14 1.80 -9.80
C ARG A 94 2.50 0.42 -9.80
N LEU A 95 1.40 0.28 -9.08
CA LEU A 95 0.53 -0.88 -9.05
C LEU A 95 -0.78 -0.50 -9.73
N ASP A 96 -1.05 -1.12 -10.87
CA ASP A 96 -2.34 -1.09 -11.54
C ASP A 96 -2.99 -2.45 -11.43
N PHE A 97 -4.24 -2.51 -10.99
CA PHE A 97 -5.03 -3.73 -11.10
C PHE A 97 -6.47 -3.45 -11.48
N ARG A 98 -7.07 -4.36 -12.25
CA ARG A 98 -8.50 -4.33 -12.56
C ARG A 98 -9.20 -5.38 -11.74
N ALA A 99 -10.11 -4.94 -10.87
CA ALA A 99 -10.83 -5.84 -10.00
C ALA A 99 -12.25 -5.34 -9.70
N ARG A 100 -13.06 -6.26 -9.20
CA ARG A 100 -14.37 -6.01 -8.59
C ARG A 100 -14.39 -6.70 -7.24
N THR A 101 -14.96 -6.06 -6.24
CA THR A 101 -15.16 -6.69 -4.92
C THR A 101 -16.58 -6.45 -4.42
N THR A 102 -17.14 -7.43 -3.69
CA THR A 102 -18.49 -7.34 -3.12
C THR A 102 -18.55 -6.56 -1.81
N ALA A 103 -17.42 -6.46 -1.10
CA ALA A 103 -17.23 -5.64 0.08
C ALA A 103 -15.81 -5.04 0.09
N LYS A 104 -15.50 -4.19 1.06
CA LYS A 104 -14.16 -3.62 1.20
C LYS A 104 -13.11 -4.73 1.30
N SER A 105 -12.10 -4.68 0.44
CA SER A 105 -11.04 -5.68 0.34
C SER A 105 -9.67 -5.02 0.33
N PHE A 106 -8.61 -5.80 0.51
CA PHE A 106 -7.25 -5.30 0.66
C PHE A 106 -6.30 -5.90 -0.36
N TRP A 107 -5.33 -5.10 -0.77
CA TRP A 107 -4.11 -5.59 -1.41
C TRP A 107 -2.91 -5.30 -0.50
N VAL A 108 -1.89 -6.12 -0.61
CA VAL A 108 -0.62 -5.96 0.13
C VAL A 108 0.54 -6.24 -0.82
N VAL A 109 1.60 -5.44 -0.72
CA VAL A 109 2.93 -5.80 -1.22
C VAL A 109 3.78 -6.17 -0.03
N THR A 110 4.19 -7.44 0.02
CA THR A 110 5.14 -7.94 1.01
C THR A 110 6.54 -7.96 0.41
N PHE A 111 7.55 -7.74 1.24
CA PHE A 111 8.93 -7.59 0.79
C PHE A 111 9.80 -8.67 1.41
N PHE A 112 10.85 -9.07 0.70
CA PHE A 112 11.79 -10.09 1.14
C PHE A 112 13.23 -9.61 0.95
N ASP A 113 14.09 -9.94 1.89
CA ASP A 113 15.52 -9.65 1.83
C ASP A 113 16.26 -10.52 0.80
N ALA A 114 17.57 -10.29 0.65
CA ALA A 114 18.43 -11.06 -0.25
C ALA A 114 18.51 -12.57 0.10
N SER A 115 18.21 -12.92 1.35
CA SER A 115 18.20 -14.30 1.85
C SER A 115 16.83 -14.96 1.70
N GLY A 116 15.82 -14.23 1.22
CA GLY A 116 14.45 -14.71 1.07
C GLY A 116 13.61 -14.63 2.35
N ASN A 117 14.07 -13.92 3.39
CA ASN A 117 13.27 -13.72 4.59
C ASN A 117 12.28 -12.56 4.37
N MET A 118 11.03 -12.76 4.79
CA MET A 118 10.02 -11.71 4.75
C MET A 118 10.38 -10.57 5.70
N LEU A 119 10.39 -9.35 5.18
CA LEU A 119 10.52 -8.14 5.96
C LEU A 119 9.21 -7.87 6.71
N LEU A 120 9.32 -7.38 7.95
CA LEU A 120 8.15 -7.04 8.76
C LEU A 120 7.34 -5.88 8.17
N ALA A 121 8.01 -4.96 7.49
CA ALA A 121 7.37 -3.81 6.87
C ALA A 121 6.71 -4.18 5.55
N ASP A 122 5.46 -3.81 5.37
CA ASP A 122 4.65 -4.04 4.18
C ASP A 122 4.05 -2.72 3.67
N VAL A 123 3.44 -2.77 2.49
CA VAL A 123 2.59 -1.70 1.99
C VAL A 123 1.25 -2.31 1.67
N TYR A 124 0.17 -1.76 2.22
CA TYR A 124 -1.17 -2.23 1.93
C TYR A 124 -2.14 -1.07 1.82
N SER A 125 -3.21 -1.29 1.07
CA SER A 125 -4.35 -0.38 1.06
C SER A 125 -5.63 -1.17 0.82
N SER A 126 -6.77 -0.50 1.04
CA SER A 126 -8.07 -1.05 0.70
C SER A 126 -8.55 -0.54 -0.65
N PHE A 127 -9.51 -1.25 -1.22
CA PHE A 127 -10.36 -0.77 -2.31
C PHE A 127 -11.81 -1.10 -1.99
N ASP A 128 -12.73 -0.25 -2.47
CA ASP A 128 -14.13 -0.28 -2.09
C ASP A 128 -14.93 -1.15 -3.07
N PRO A 129 -16.11 -1.66 -2.65
CA PRO A 129 -16.96 -2.46 -3.52
C PRO A 129 -17.46 -1.69 -4.73
N ALA A 130 -17.58 -2.42 -5.85
CA ALA A 130 -18.06 -1.89 -7.12
C ALA A 130 -18.96 -2.90 -7.83
N THR A 131 -19.90 -2.42 -8.65
CA THR A 131 -20.79 -3.28 -9.44
C THR A 131 -20.12 -3.84 -10.69
N MET A 132 -19.07 -3.18 -11.17
CA MET A 132 -18.28 -3.55 -12.35
C MET A 132 -16.80 -3.54 -12.01
N ASN A 133 -15.98 -4.22 -12.82
CA ASN A 133 -14.53 -4.15 -12.69
C ASN A 133 -14.04 -2.71 -12.90
N GLN A 134 -13.18 -2.25 -12.00
CA GLN A 134 -12.57 -0.92 -12.04
C GLN A 134 -11.06 -1.04 -12.10
N LEU A 135 -10.41 -0.09 -12.78
CA LEU A 135 -8.97 0.08 -12.68
C LEU A 135 -8.66 0.82 -11.38
N HIS A 136 -7.78 0.24 -10.58
CA HIS A 136 -7.23 0.85 -9.39
C HIS A 136 -5.73 1.10 -9.61
N THR A 137 -5.27 2.30 -9.26
CA THR A 137 -3.88 2.72 -9.39
C THR A 137 -3.35 3.18 -8.04
N PHE A 138 -2.25 2.59 -7.60
CA PHE A 138 -1.54 2.93 -6.38
C PHE A 138 -0.05 3.06 -6.64
N TYR A 139 0.63 3.86 -5.83
CA TYR A 139 2.09 3.94 -5.83
C TYR A 139 2.62 3.48 -4.49
N PHE A 140 3.73 2.75 -4.50
CA PHE A 140 4.38 2.28 -3.28
C PHE A 140 5.90 2.38 -3.41
N GLN A 141 6.57 2.58 -2.27
CA GLN A 141 8.03 2.52 -2.18
C GLN A 141 8.47 1.17 -1.61
N SER A 142 9.48 0.57 -2.22
CA SER A 142 10.15 -0.60 -1.66
C SER A 142 10.97 -0.27 -0.40
N LYS A 143 11.28 -1.28 0.40
CA LYS A 143 12.06 -1.12 1.65
C LYS A 143 13.56 -1.16 1.39
N VAL A 144 14.33 -0.59 2.32
CA VAL A 144 15.80 -0.44 2.20
C VAL A 144 16.53 -1.77 2.01
N ASP A 145 16.02 -2.86 2.59
CA ASP A 145 16.63 -4.19 2.48
C ASP A 145 15.89 -5.10 1.49
N ALA A 146 14.90 -4.58 0.77
CA ALA A 146 14.02 -5.38 -0.08
C ALA A 146 14.67 -5.71 -1.43
N HIS A 147 14.71 -7.00 -1.76
CA HIS A 147 15.28 -7.53 -3.01
C HIS A 147 14.22 -8.17 -3.91
N THR A 148 13.22 -8.80 -3.29
CA THR A 148 12.05 -9.33 -3.99
C THR A 148 10.78 -8.91 -3.26
N ALA A 149 9.66 -8.98 -3.96
CA ALA A 149 8.35 -8.69 -3.41
C ALA A 149 7.30 -9.64 -3.97
N GLU A 150 6.19 -9.75 -3.25
CA GLU A 150 4.99 -10.44 -3.69
C GLU A 150 3.79 -9.51 -3.57
N PHE A 151 2.85 -9.63 -4.52
CA PHE A 151 1.55 -8.99 -4.46
C PHE A 151 0.53 -9.97 -3.89
N TRP A 152 -0.19 -9.56 -2.86
CA TRP A 152 -1.24 -10.34 -2.22
C TRP A 152 -2.59 -9.64 -2.34
N MET A 153 -3.65 -10.40 -2.61
CA MET A 153 -5.03 -9.93 -2.63
C MET A 153 -5.85 -10.68 -1.58
N ARG A 154 -6.55 -9.92 -0.74
CA ARG A 154 -7.34 -10.45 0.37
C ARG A 154 -8.75 -9.84 0.39
N PRO A 155 -9.78 -10.64 0.08
CA PRO A 155 -11.16 -10.32 0.42
C PRO A 155 -11.31 -10.15 1.94
N ASN A 156 -12.11 -9.17 2.38
CA ASN A 156 -12.32 -8.91 3.80
C ASN A 156 -13.79 -8.85 4.20
N GLY A 157 -14.17 -9.78 5.08
CA GLY A 157 -15.53 -9.95 5.59
C GLY A 157 -16.11 -11.27 5.11
N GLU A 158 -16.91 -11.93 5.94
CA GLU A 158 -17.57 -13.18 5.58
C GLU A 158 -18.39 -13.04 4.29
N GLY A 159 -18.24 -13.99 3.35
CA GLY A 159 -18.90 -13.95 2.04
C GLY A 159 -18.36 -12.89 1.08
N THR A 160 -17.25 -12.21 1.39
CA THR A 160 -16.63 -11.24 0.46
C THR A 160 -15.90 -11.97 -0.65
N GLN A 161 -16.14 -11.52 -1.88
CA GLN A 161 -15.55 -12.04 -3.10
C GLN A 161 -14.80 -10.92 -3.83
N VAL A 162 -13.64 -11.24 -4.37
CA VAL A 162 -12.86 -10.39 -5.28
C VAL A 162 -12.70 -11.10 -6.61
N ASP A 163 -13.17 -10.48 -7.68
CA ASP A 163 -12.86 -10.89 -9.05
C ASP A 163 -11.73 -10.03 -9.58
N LEU A 164 -10.69 -10.66 -10.10
CA LEU A 164 -9.47 -9.99 -10.52
C LEU A 164 -9.20 -10.28 -11.99
N LEU A 165 -9.10 -9.24 -12.81
CA LEU A 165 -8.88 -9.36 -14.25
C LEU A 165 -7.41 -9.24 -14.63
N SER A 166 -6.71 -8.27 -14.04
CA SER A 166 -5.33 -7.98 -14.40
C SER A 166 -4.57 -7.33 -13.26
N ILE A 167 -3.26 -7.55 -13.21
CA ILE A 167 -2.32 -6.85 -12.36
C ILE A 167 -1.13 -6.43 -13.20
N ARG A 168 -0.64 -5.22 -12.98
CA ARG A 168 0.58 -4.70 -13.56
C ARG A 168 1.34 -3.93 -12.49
N ILE A 169 2.62 -4.24 -12.35
CA ILE A 169 3.55 -3.51 -11.50
C ILE A 169 4.71 -3.05 -12.38
N THR A 170 4.96 -1.74 -12.37
CA THR A 170 6.02 -1.09 -13.16
C THR A 170 6.88 -0.19 -12.27
N LEU A 171 8.17 -0.10 -12.61
CA LEU A 171 9.09 0.82 -11.96
C LEU A 171 8.80 2.25 -12.42
N VAL A 172 8.53 3.14 -11.47
CA VAL A 172 8.31 4.56 -11.76
C VAL A 172 9.63 5.21 -12.15
N GLN A 173 9.66 5.81 -13.34
CA GLN A 173 10.83 6.54 -13.84
C GLN A 173 10.79 8.01 -13.48
N ASP A 174 9.59 8.62 -13.47
CA ASP A 174 9.40 10.04 -13.17
C ASP A 174 8.72 10.24 -11.80
N PRO A 175 9.43 10.75 -10.78
CA PRO A 175 8.85 11.02 -9.48
C PRO A 175 7.68 12.03 -9.49
N VAL A 176 7.57 12.85 -10.53
CA VAL A 176 6.47 13.83 -10.67
C VAL A 176 5.11 13.12 -10.72
N GLU A 177 5.04 11.93 -11.31
CA GLU A 177 3.82 11.11 -11.37
C GLU A 177 3.28 10.78 -9.96
N ILE A 178 4.19 10.46 -9.04
CA ILE A 178 3.84 10.11 -7.64
C ILE A 178 3.30 11.34 -6.91
N ILE A 179 3.93 12.50 -7.13
CA ILE A 179 3.51 13.77 -6.52
C ILE A 179 2.11 14.14 -7.02
N GLN A 180 1.89 14.07 -8.34
CA GLN A 180 0.58 14.37 -8.93
C GLN A 180 -0.51 13.43 -8.45
N TRP A 181 -0.21 12.13 -8.34
CA TRP A 181 -1.14 11.16 -7.76
C TRP A 181 -1.46 11.48 -6.30
N ALA A 182 -0.43 11.75 -5.48
CA ALA A 182 -0.62 12.10 -4.07
C ALA A 182 -1.46 13.39 -3.93
N ASP A 183 -1.13 14.44 -4.68
CA ASP A 183 -1.90 15.70 -4.71
C ASP A 183 -3.35 15.47 -5.10
N SER A 184 -3.60 14.57 -6.07
CA SER A 184 -4.96 14.22 -6.49
C SER A 184 -5.76 13.55 -5.37
N LEU A 185 -5.13 12.70 -4.55
CA LEU A 185 -5.74 12.10 -3.38
C LEU A 185 -5.97 13.12 -2.28
N TYR A 186 -4.98 13.96 -1.98
CA TYR A 186 -5.10 15.03 -0.98
C TYR A 186 -6.24 15.99 -1.30
N ALA A 187 -6.46 16.30 -2.59
CA ALA A 187 -7.56 17.13 -3.04
C ALA A 187 -8.95 16.52 -2.77
N THR A 188 -9.05 15.21 -2.52
CA THR A 188 -10.31 14.54 -2.16
C THR A 188 -10.62 14.60 -0.66
N ILE A 189 -9.62 14.89 0.18
CA ILE A 189 -9.79 14.91 1.63
C ILE A 189 -10.59 16.16 2.00
N PRO A 190 -11.74 16.03 2.67
CA PRO A 190 -12.50 17.19 3.12
C PRO A 190 -11.61 18.08 4.01
N PRO A 191 -11.64 19.41 3.84
CA PRO A 191 -10.88 20.30 4.71
C PRO A 191 -11.27 20.04 6.16
N ILE A 192 -10.27 19.94 7.04
CA ILE A 192 -10.50 19.78 8.47
C ILE A 192 -11.29 21.01 8.92
N ALA A 193 -12.51 20.78 9.43
CA ALA A 193 -13.32 21.85 9.99
C ALA A 193 -12.52 22.60 11.06
N SER A 194 -12.72 23.90 11.16
CA SER A 194 -11.96 24.90 11.93
C SER A 194 -11.92 24.72 13.47
N PHE A 195 -12.10 23.50 13.98
CA PHE A 195 -12.17 23.16 15.40
C PHE A 195 -10.83 22.78 16.02
N LEU A 196 -9.76 22.68 15.25
CA LEU A 196 -8.41 22.56 15.80
C LEU A 196 -7.84 23.96 16.00
N GLN A 197 -7.95 24.50 17.21
CA GLN A 197 -7.10 25.63 17.58
C GLN A 197 -5.64 25.16 17.48
N PRO A 198 -4.77 25.88 16.75
CA PRO A 198 -3.35 25.59 16.77
C PRO A 198 -2.87 25.65 18.22
N ILE A 199 -2.37 24.52 18.72
CA ILE A 199 -1.68 24.49 20.01
C ILE A 199 -0.27 25.00 19.74
N ASP A 200 0.18 25.99 20.51
CA ASP A 200 1.55 26.48 20.41
C ASP A 200 2.52 25.33 20.78
N PRO A 201 3.38 24.88 19.85
CA PRO A 201 4.35 23.83 20.13
C PRO A 201 5.29 24.17 21.30
N GLU A 202 5.57 25.46 21.54
CA GLU A 202 6.38 25.91 22.68
C GLU A 202 5.68 25.68 24.02
N GLU A 203 4.35 25.67 24.05
CA GLU A 203 3.59 25.39 25.28
C GLU A 203 3.60 23.90 25.63
N VAL A 204 3.56 23.00 24.64
CA VAL A 204 3.40 21.55 24.87
C VAL A 204 4.71 20.75 24.77
N MET A 205 5.70 21.24 24.03
CA MET A 205 6.97 20.55 23.80
C MET A 205 8.22 21.45 23.98
N PRO A 206 8.28 22.33 25.01
CA PRO A 206 9.35 23.33 25.14
C PRO A 206 10.75 22.71 25.22
N LYS A 207 10.88 21.54 25.86
CA LYS A 207 12.16 20.84 26.00
C LYS A 207 12.67 20.30 24.66
N SER A 208 11.77 19.77 23.83
CA SER A 208 12.12 19.21 22.53
C SER A 208 12.55 20.32 21.57
N ILE A 209 11.80 21.43 21.51
CA ILE A 209 12.12 22.60 20.68
C ILE A 209 13.48 23.17 21.06
N ASN A 210 13.68 23.48 22.34
CA ASN A 210 14.96 24.00 22.84
C ASN A 210 16.14 23.05 22.57
N THR A 211 15.91 21.73 22.59
CA THR A 211 16.93 20.74 22.22
C THR A 211 17.26 20.80 20.73
N ILE A 212 16.26 20.92 19.87
CA ILE A 212 16.43 21.06 18.41
C ILE A 212 17.19 22.34 18.08
N GLU A 213 16.74 23.49 18.61
CA GLU A 213 17.34 24.80 18.35
C GLU A 213 18.83 24.87 18.74
N LYS A 214 19.21 24.15 19.80
CA LYS A 214 20.59 24.07 20.28
C LYS A 214 21.42 22.99 19.58
N GLY A 215 20.88 22.31 18.56
CA GLY A 215 21.54 21.20 17.88
C GLY A 215 21.79 19.97 18.77
N GLY A 216 21.00 19.82 19.84
CA GLY A 216 21.09 18.70 20.77
C GLY A 216 20.56 17.40 20.17
N LYS A 217 20.98 16.26 20.74
CA LYS A 217 20.50 14.94 20.31
C LYS A 217 19.10 14.67 20.85
N LEU A 218 18.15 14.41 19.96
CA LEU A 218 16.82 13.89 20.32
C LEU A 218 16.85 12.38 20.52
N ARG A 219 16.09 11.90 21.50
CA ARG A 219 15.75 10.48 21.66
C ARG A 219 14.31 10.29 21.24
N ILE A 220 14.10 9.63 20.11
CA ILE A 220 12.77 9.29 19.60
C ILE A 220 12.49 7.85 20.00
N VAL A 221 11.38 7.64 20.72
CA VAL A 221 10.90 6.30 21.08
C VAL A 221 9.66 6.03 20.23
N MET A 222 9.78 5.08 19.30
CA MET A 222 8.64 4.62 18.50
C MET A 222 8.03 3.40 19.20
N LEU A 223 6.85 3.58 19.76
CA LEU A 223 6.17 2.53 20.53
C LEU A 223 5.19 1.76 19.64
N GLY A 224 5.64 0.64 19.09
CA GLY A 224 4.80 -0.33 18.38
C GLY A 224 5.15 -0.48 16.91
N ASN A 225 4.98 -1.71 16.41
CA ASN A 225 5.31 -2.07 15.03
C ASN A 225 4.45 -1.31 14.00
N SER A 226 3.20 -0.98 14.34
CA SER A 226 2.31 -0.21 13.45
C SER A 226 2.85 1.20 13.19
N ILE A 227 3.33 1.90 14.23
CA ILE A 227 3.89 3.25 14.09
C ILE A 227 5.15 3.22 13.21
N ILE A 228 6.00 2.21 13.39
CA ILE A 228 7.21 2.04 12.59
C ILE A 228 6.83 1.77 11.12
N ASN A 229 5.83 0.92 10.87
CA ASN A 229 5.35 0.62 9.52
C ASN A 229 4.76 1.87 8.84
N ASP A 230 3.91 2.62 9.55
CA ASP A 230 3.27 3.84 9.04
C ASP A 230 4.31 4.93 8.74
N THR A 231 5.32 5.07 9.61
CA THR A 231 6.43 6.01 9.40
C THR A 231 7.24 5.62 8.17
N GLY A 232 7.52 4.32 7.98
CA GLY A 232 8.21 3.79 6.81
C GLY A 232 7.39 3.81 5.51
N ASN A 233 6.09 4.10 5.59
CA ASN A 233 5.19 4.27 4.44
C ASN A 233 4.91 5.75 4.13
N SER A 234 5.40 6.69 4.95
CA SER A 234 5.19 8.12 4.77
C SER A 234 6.22 8.72 3.81
N ALA A 235 5.75 9.24 2.67
CA ALA A 235 6.60 9.77 1.59
C ALA A 235 7.51 10.95 2.00
N MET A 236 7.22 11.63 3.11
CA MET A 236 8.01 12.80 3.55
C MET A 236 9.28 12.48 4.36
N GLY A 237 9.56 11.21 4.68
CA GLY A 237 10.77 10.86 5.45
C GLY A 237 12.09 11.01 4.69
N ASN A 238 12.07 11.02 3.35
CA ASN A 238 13.27 10.95 2.50
C ASN A 238 13.56 12.21 1.67
N ALA A 239 12.74 13.27 1.78
CA ALA A 239 12.93 14.51 1.00
C ALA A 239 13.89 15.54 1.65
N GLY A 240 14.44 15.23 2.83
CA GLY A 240 15.25 16.17 3.63
C GLY A 240 16.76 16.11 3.39
N GLY A 241 17.21 16.04 2.13
CA GLY A 241 18.63 16.17 1.76
C GLY A 241 19.07 17.62 1.45
N GLY A 242 18.23 18.60 1.77
CA GLY A 242 18.57 20.02 1.63
C GLY A 242 19.54 20.42 2.73
N LYS A 243 20.79 20.68 2.35
CA LYS A 243 21.74 21.42 3.20
C LYS A 243 21.10 22.73 3.65
N VAL A 244 20.90 22.89 4.95
CA VAL A 244 20.84 24.20 5.61
C VAL A 244 22.26 24.59 5.96
#